data_AF-A0A8H7SJC2-F1
#
_entry.id   AF-A0A8H7SJC2-F1
#
_cell.length_a   1.000
_cell.length_b   1.000
_cell.length_c   1.000
_cell.angle_alpha   90.00
_cell.angle_beta   90.00
_cell.angle_gamma   90.00
#
_symmetry.space_group_name_H-M   'P 1'
#
loop_
_entity.id
_entity.type
_entity.pdbx_description
1 polymer ?
#
loop_
_entity_poly.entity_id
_entity_poly.type
_entity_poly.pdbx_seq_one_letter_code
_entity_poly.pdbx_strand_id
1 'polypeptide(L)' 'MTSVQWVYANGSAWVALDTTSQQHIESLWSYNASSWIECQIFHSPVYVDIDQMSLMCNGMSYTIARRRT' A
#
# COMPACT_ATOMS: atom_id res chain seq x y z
N MET A 1 1.59 22.07 0.83
CA MET A 1 0.77 20.90 1.22
C MET A 1 1.70 19.69 1.22
N THR A 2 1.89 19.02 2.35
CA THR A 2 2.77 17.83 2.42
C THR A 2 2.13 16.73 1.59
N SER A 3 2.84 16.23 0.57
CA SER A 3 2.35 15.12 -0.23
C SER A 3 2.62 13.82 0.53
N VAL A 4 1.62 12.95 0.64
CA VAL A 4 1.75 11.65 1.30
C VAL A 4 2.09 10.63 0.22
N GLN A 5 3.10 9.80 0.50
CA GLN A 5 3.48 8.72 -0.40
C GLN A 5 3.46 7.37 0.32
N TRP A 6 2.77 6.40 -0.29
CA TRP A 6 2.79 5.00 0.14
C TRP A 6 3.79 4.20 -0.69
N VAL A 7 4.63 3.45 0.02
CA VAL A 7 5.68 2.61 -0.56
C VAL A 7 5.55 1.19 -0.03
N TYR A 8 6.00 0.20 -0.79
CA TYR A 8 6.13 -1.18 -0.36
C TYR A 8 7.60 -1.62 -0.38
N ALA A 9 7.94 -2.56 0.50
CA ALA A 9 9.27 -3.16 0.56
C ALA A 9 9.43 -4.20 -0.55
N ASN A 10 10.42 -3.98 -1.43
CA ASN A 10 10.82 -4.93 -2.46
C ASN A 10 12.31 -5.23 -2.31
N GLY A 11 12.64 -6.30 -1.58
CA GLY A 11 14.01 -6.61 -1.20
C GLY A 11 14.60 -5.50 -0.32
N SER A 12 15.70 -4.89 -0.77
CA SER A 12 16.37 -3.78 -0.06
C SER A 12 15.87 -2.38 -0.46
N ALA A 13 14.85 -2.29 -1.32
CA ALA A 13 14.32 -1.03 -1.84
C ALA A 13 12.88 -0.77 -1.37
N TRP A 14 12.55 0.50 -1.18
CA TRP A 14 11.18 0.96 -0.99
C TRP A 14 10.66 1.53 -2.31
N VAL A 15 9.65 0.88 -2.88
CA VAL A 15 9.09 1.23 -4.18
C VAL A 15 7.75 1.90 -3.99
N ALA A 16 7.51 3.02 -4.67
CA ALA A 16 6.24 3.73 -4.59
C ALA A 16 5.13 2.94 -5.28
N LEU A 17 3.95 2.92 -4.65
CA LEU A 17 2.74 2.39 -5.26
C LEU A 17 2.20 3.35 -6.32
N ASP A 18 1.32 2.89 -7.21
CA ASP A 18 0.66 3.76 -8.18
C ASP A 18 -0.29 4.75 -7.49
N THR A 19 -0.56 5.89 -8.11
CA THR A 19 -1.34 6.99 -7.51
C THR A 19 -2.71 6.52 -7.01
N THR A 20 -3.39 5.64 -7.76
CA THR A 20 -4.71 5.12 -7.40
C THR A 20 -4.63 4.25 -6.13
N SER A 21 -3.68 3.32 -6.09
CA SER A 21 -3.43 2.50 -4.90
C SER A 21 -3.06 3.34 -3.68
N GLN A 22 -2.23 4.38 -3.86
CA GLN A 22 -1.86 5.27 -2.76
C GLN A 22 -3.08 6.00 -2.18
N GLN A 23 -4.01 6.47 -3.01
CA GLN A 23 -5.24 7.13 -2.56
C GLN A 23 -6.17 6.16 -1.81
N HIS A 24 -6.30 4.93 -2.28
CA HIS A 24 -7.08 3.91 -1.58
C HIS A 24 -6.47 3.53 -0.24
N ILE A 25 -5.15 3.30 -0.19
CA ILE A 25 -4.45 2.98 1.06
C ILE A 25 -4.52 4.14 2.04
N GLU A 26 -4.37 5.38 1.59
CA GLU A 26 -4.53 6.55 2.47
C GLU A 26 -5.94 6.63 3.04
N SER A 27 -6.96 6.33 2.24
CA SER A 27 -8.35 6.27 2.70
C SER A 27 -8.52 5.18 3.77
N LEU A 28 -8.05 3.96 3.48
CA LEU A 28 -8.07 2.83 4.43
C LEU A 28 -7.35 3.16 5.74
N TRP A 29 -6.18 3.81 5.64
CA TRP A 29 -5.41 4.26 6.81
C TRP A 29 -6.19 5.28 7.65
N SER A 30 -6.85 6.25 7.01
CA SER A 30 -7.67 7.25 7.72
C SER A 30 -8.89 6.66 8.43
N TYR A 31 -9.42 5.54 7.94
CA TYR A 31 -10.56 4.83 8.54
C TYR A 31 -10.14 3.66 9.43
N ASN A 32 -8.84 3.41 9.59
CA ASN A 32 -8.28 2.24 10.25
C ASN A 32 -8.95 0.92 9.79
N ALA A 33 -9.05 0.75 8.47
CA ALA A 33 -9.76 -0.36 7.83
C ALA A 33 -8.82 -1.13 6.89
N SER A 34 -9.03 -2.45 6.79
CA SER A 34 -8.28 -3.33 5.90
C SER A 34 -9.19 -3.86 4.81
N SER A 35 -8.75 -3.86 3.56
CA SER A 35 -9.58 -4.24 2.40
C SER A 35 -8.74 -4.70 1.21
N TRP A 36 -9.38 -5.44 0.31
CA TRP A 36 -8.87 -5.66 -1.03
C TRP A 36 -8.98 -4.38 -1.86
N ILE A 37 -7.93 -4.09 -2.63
CA ILE A 37 -7.88 -3.01 -3.61
C ILE A 37 -7.31 -3.52 -4.92
N GLU A 38 -7.72 -2.92 -6.03
CA GLU A 38 -7.05 -3.09 -7.31
C GLU A 38 -5.69 -2.37 -7.27
N CYS A 39 -4.60 -3.08 -7.57
CA CYS A 39 -3.27 -2.48 -7.66
C CYS A 39 -2.66 -2.75 -9.03
N GLN A 40 -2.37 -1.67 -9.76
CA GLN A 40 -1.89 -1.76 -11.14
C GLN A 40 -0.48 -2.35 -11.22
N ILE A 41 0.38 -2.07 -10.24
CA ILE A 41 1.77 -2.57 -10.21
C ILE A 41 1.81 -4.09 -10.09
N PHE A 42 0.87 -4.69 -9.35
CA PHE A 42 0.82 -6.13 -9.15
C PHE A 42 -0.03 -6.86 -10.19
N HIS A 43 -0.72 -6.13 -11.08
CA HIS A 43 -1.66 -6.67 -12.07
C HIS A 43 -2.70 -7.64 -11.48
N SER A 44 -3.04 -7.45 -10.20
CA SER A 44 -3.89 -8.35 -9.42
C SER A 44 -4.47 -7.58 -8.22
N PRO A 45 -5.67 -7.96 -7.71
CA PRO A 45 -6.16 -7.45 -6.45
C PRO A 45 -5.20 -7.78 -5.31
N VAL A 46 -4.93 -6.80 -4.46
CA VAL A 46 -4.07 -6.94 -3.28
C VAL A 46 -4.88 -6.67 -2.02
N TYR A 47 -4.67 -7.47 -0.98
CA TYR A 47 -5.26 -7.22 0.32
C TYR A 47 -4.35 -6.29 1.11
N VAL A 48 -4.88 -5.16 1.57
CA VAL A 48 -4.13 -4.22 2.40
C VAL A 48 -4.58 -4.41 3.85
N ASP A 49 -3.63 -4.78 4.69
CA ASP A 49 -3.79 -4.86 6.13
C ASP A 49 -3.15 -3.62 6.78
N ILE A 50 -3.98 -2.69 7.23
CA ILE A 50 -3.54 -1.44 7.85
C ILE A 50 -2.99 -1.68 9.26
N ASP A 51 -3.55 -2.64 10.00
CA ASP A 51 -3.11 -2.94 11.37
C ASP A 51 -1.69 -3.55 11.36
N GLN A 52 -1.40 -4.41 10.39
CA GLN A 52 -0.08 -5.01 10.22
C GLN A 52 0.87 -4.21 9.32
N MET A 53 0.41 -3.10 8.72
CA MET A 53 1.15 -2.34 7.71
C MET A 53 1.74 -3.25 6.64
N SER A 54 0.90 -4.10 6.06
CA SER A 54 1.30 -5.03 5.01
C SER A 54 0.29 -5.09 3.85
N LEU A 55 0.77 -5.45 2.67
CA LEU A 55 -0.05 -5.78 1.52
C LEU A 55 0.20 -7.24 1.15
N MET A 56 -0.85 -7.99 0.88
CA MET A 56 -0.77 -9.38 0.43
C MET A 56 -1.16 -9.47 -1.04
N CYS A 57 -0.27 -10.03 -1.85
CA CYS A 57 -0.49 -10.25 -3.27
C CYS A 57 0.01 -11.65 -3.64
N ASN A 58 -0.85 -12.46 -4.27
CA ASN A 58 -0.49 -13.78 -4.79
C ASN A 58 0.23 -14.69 -3.76
N GLY A 59 -0.18 -14.63 -2.49
CA GLY A 59 0.42 -15.41 -1.40
C GLY A 59 1.72 -14.84 -0.81
N MET A 60 2.22 -13.73 -1.31
CA MET A 60 3.35 -12.99 -0.75
C MET A 60 2.85 -11.79 0.06
N SER A 61 3.49 -11.52 1.20
CA SER A 61 3.23 -10.32 2.00
C SER A 61 4.39 -9.34 1.85
N TYR A 62 4.08 -8.09 1.55
CA TYR A 62 5.04 -7.00 1.47
C TYR A 62 4.70 -5.96 2.52
N THR A 63 5.70 -5.55 3.31
CA THR A 63 5.53 -4.44 4.26
C THR A 63 5.28 -3.14 3.49
N ILE A 64 4.33 -2.35 3.95
CA ILE A 64 4.07 -1.00 3.43
C ILE A 64 4.46 0.06 4.45
N ALA A 65 4.80 1.24 3.95
CA ALA A 65 5.09 2.39 4.78
C ALA A 65 4.53 3.67 4.18
N ARG A 66 4.14 4.59 5.08
CA ARG A 66 3.66 5.93 4.75
C ARG A 66 4.77 6.94 5.02
N ARG A 67 5.13 7.76 4.04
CA ARG A 67 6.10 8.86 4.21
C ARG A 67 5.53 10.20 3.77
N ARG A 68 6.00 11.27 4.39
CA ARG A 68 5.71 12.65 3.97
C ARG A 68 6.84 13.12 3.04
N THR A 69 6.47 13.69 1.91
CA THR A 69 7.39 14.35 0.95
C THR A 69 7.12 15.84 0.89
#